data_AF-A0AAW0Q7Q1-F1
#
_entry.id   AF-A0AAW0Q7Q1-F1
#
_cell.length_a   1.000
_cell.length_b   1.000
_cell.length_c   1.000
_cell.angle_alpha   90.00
_cell.angle_beta   90.00
_cell.angle_gamma   90.00
#
_symmetry.space_group_name_H-M   'P 1'
#
loop_
_entity.id
_entity.type
_entity.pdbx_description
1 polymer ?
#
loop_
_entity_poly.entity_id
_entity_poly.type
_entity_poly.pdbx_seq_one_letter_code
_entity_poly.pdbx_strand_id
1 'polypeptide(L)'
;MKTVAVLPILAAGLASASPIEQLETRQSANCPNIFVFGARETTAPKGFGTAGGLVQQVQSAFPGTQTQAIDYPACGGQASCGGVQYDASAQQGTTAVISAVNSLNQRCPNTQIVMVGYSQGGQIMDNALCGGSGTTLTGTALAAVKAAIFMGDPHNQNGLPYNVGTCKAGGFAARPTGFQCAPYDTKLIQSYCDAADPFCCNGNDSNTHNQYVTKYGSQALTFIKSKVSASGGGAAAGGNQAGAGGAAAGGNQAGAGNTFGGGNQAGAGNTFGGNQQGAGNTFGGNQQGAGNTFGGNPFGGNKQFGGF
;
A
#
# COMPACT_ATOMS: atom_id res chain seq x y z
N MET A 1 45.11 41.60 -55.96
CA MET A 1 44.10 40.54 -55.77
C MET A 1 44.10 40.13 -54.31
N LYS A 2 43.05 40.48 -53.56
CA LYS A 2 42.83 40.09 -52.16
C LYS A 2 41.50 39.33 -52.13
N THR A 3 41.56 38.01 -51.98
CA THR A 3 40.38 37.15 -51.80
C THR A 3 40.16 36.98 -50.30
N VAL A 4 39.01 37.46 -49.82
CA VAL A 4 38.53 37.31 -48.45
C VAL A 4 37.70 36.03 -48.38
N ALA A 5 38.07 35.13 -47.47
CA ALA A 5 37.28 33.94 -47.14
C ALA A 5 36.24 34.30 -46.06
N VAL A 6 34.97 33.96 -46.30
CA VAL A 6 33.88 34.09 -45.33
C VAL A 6 33.47 32.67 -44.91
N LEU A 7 33.64 32.34 -43.63
CA LEU A 7 33.08 31.13 -43.01
C LEU A 7 31.64 31.41 -42.53
N PRO A 8 30.68 30.50 -42.73
CA PRO A 8 29.38 30.57 -42.08
C PRO A 8 29.46 29.94 -40.68
N ILE A 9 28.99 30.66 -39.66
CA ILE A 9 28.79 30.15 -38.31
C ILE A 9 27.42 29.46 -38.28
N LEU A 10 27.40 28.14 -38.13
CA LEU A 10 26.20 27.35 -37.90
C LEU A 10 25.85 27.42 -36.41
N ALA A 11 24.81 28.17 -36.05
CA ALA A 11 24.27 28.20 -34.70
C ALA A 11 23.39 26.95 -34.46
N ALA A 12 23.88 26.01 -33.67
CA ALA A 12 23.08 24.88 -33.19
C ALA A 12 22.15 25.34 -32.06
N GLY A 13 20.84 25.36 -32.32
CA GLY A 13 19.83 25.58 -31.30
C GLY A 13 19.72 24.38 -30.37
N LEU A 14 19.99 24.58 -29.07
CA LEU A 14 19.70 23.61 -28.02
C LEU A 14 18.19 23.64 -27.73
N ALA A 15 17.47 22.64 -28.21
CA ALA A 15 16.12 22.36 -27.74
C ALA A 15 16.20 21.67 -26.37
N SER A 16 15.92 22.41 -25.29
CA SER A 16 15.71 21.83 -23.96
C SER A 16 14.39 21.07 -23.95
N ALA A 17 14.47 19.74 -24.10
CA ALA A 17 13.35 18.86 -23.83
C ALA A 17 13.20 18.69 -22.31
N SER A 18 12.14 19.25 -21.73
CA SER A 18 11.68 18.85 -20.39
C SER A 18 10.17 18.62 -20.38
N PRO A 19 9.69 17.41 -20.72
CA PRO A 19 8.30 17.02 -20.45
C PRO A 19 8.14 15.98 -19.33
N ILE A 20 9.23 15.40 -18.79
CA ILE A 20 9.11 14.24 -17.88
C ILE A 20 8.64 14.64 -16.46
N GLU A 21 9.24 15.67 -15.86
CA GLU A 21 8.87 16.13 -14.49
C GLU A 21 7.41 16.64 -14.39
N GLN A 22 6.91 17.31 -15.43
CA GLN A 22 5.51 17.79 -15.46
C GLN A 22 4.50 16.65 -15.67
N LEU A 23 4.87 15.59 -16.40
CA LEU A 23 4.04 14.38 -16.56
C LEU A 23 3.97 13.59 -15.25
N GLU A 24 5.10 13.37 -14.58
CA GLU A 24 5.17 12.69 -13.29
C GLU A 24 4.38 13.44 -12.20
N THR A 25 4.47 14.77 -12.17
CA THR A 25 3.72 15.60 -11.21
C THR A 25 2.20 15.56 -11.45
N ARG A 26 1.75 15.52 -12.71
CA ARG A 26 0.31 15.44 -13.02
C ARG A 26 -0.29 14.04 -12.83
N GLN A 27 0.49 12.98 -13.04
CA GLN A 27 0.04 11.60 -12.77
C GLN A 27 -0.01 11.31 -11.27
N SER A 28 0.94 11.84 -10.50
CA SER A 28 0.97 11.69 -9.03
C SER A 28 -0.09 12.51 -8.29
N ALA A 29 -0.54 13.65 -8.84
CA ALA A 29 -1.54 14.51 -8.20
C ALA A 29 -2.91 13.85 -7.94
N ASN A 30 -3.24 12.75 -8.63
CA ASN A 30 -4.53 12.03 -8.50
C ASN A 30 -4.41 10.63 -7.87
N CYS A 31 -3.21 10.22 -7.44
CA CYS A 31 -3.01 8.90 -6.85
C CYS A 31 -3.46 8.89 -5.39
N PRO A 32 -4.37 7.98 -4.99
CA PRO A 32 -4.76 7.86 -3.60
C PRO A 32 -3.64 7.22 -2.79
N ASN A 33 -3.53 7.58 -1.51
CA ASN A 33 -2.60 6.90 -0.61
C ASN A 33 -2.95 5.41 -0.46
N ILE A 34 -4.23 5.09 -0.34
CA ILE A 34 -4.75 3.72 -0.23
C ILE A 34 -5.74 3.47 -1.36
N PHE A 35 -5.61 2.32 -2.02
CA PHE A 35 -6.55 1.85 -3.01
C PHE A 35 -7.04 0.45 -2.66
N VAL A 36 -8.35 0.22 -2.70
CA VAL A 36 -8.94 -1.09 -2.39
C VAL A 36 -9.44 -1.76 -3.67
N PHE A 37 -8.93 -2.95 -3.96
CA PHE A 37 -9.58 -3.85 -4.91
C PHE A 37 -10.53 -4.76 -4.16
N GLY A 38 -11.78 -4.85 -4.63
CA GLY A 38 -12.75 -5.80 -4.11
C GLY A 38 -13.16 -6.83 -5.17
N ALA A 39 -13.28 -8.10 -4.81
CA ALA A 39 -13.75 -9.15 -5.69
C ALA A 39 -14.96 -9.88 -5.09
N ARG A 40 -16.03 -9.94 -5.88
CA ARG A 40 -17.32 -10.53 -5.52
C ARG A 40 -17.31 -12.05 -5.56
N GLU A 41 -18.34 -12.62 -4.95
CA GLU A 41 -18.71 -14.03 -4.97
C GLU A 41 -19.38 -14.46 -6.29
N THR A 42 -19.47 -15.77 -6.49
CA THR A 42 -20.12 -16.39 -7.66
C THR A 42 -21.57 -15.93 -7.78
N THR A 43 -22.03 -15.68 -9.01
CA THR A 43 -23.37 -15.22 -9.42
C THR A 43 -23.76 -13.81 -8.99
N ALA A 44 -22.97 -13.14 -8.15
CA ALA A 44 -23.22 -11.74 -7.83
C ALA A 44 -23.17 -10.85 -9.08
N PRO A 45 -24.05 -9.83 -9.20
CA PRO A 45 -23.93 -8.82 -10.26
C PRO A 45 -22.56 -8.15 -10.25
N LYS A 46 -22.13 -7.60 -11.39
CA LYS A 46 -20.87 -6.84 -11.48
C LYS A 46 -20.82 -5.75 -10.41
N GLY A 47 -19.70 -5.69 -9.70
CA GLY A 47 -19.52 -4.85 -8.52
C GLY A 47 -18.77 -5.60 -7.42
N PHE A 48 -18.90 -5.14 -6.19
CA PHE A 48 -18.17 -5.70 -5.05
C PHE A 48 -18.82 -6.96 -4.45
N GLY A 49 -20.10 -7.21 -4.71
CA GLY A 49 -20.85 -8.26 -4.00
C GLY A 49 -20.77 -8.06 -2.49
N THR A 50 -20.69 -9.17 -1.75
CA THR A 50 -20.61 -9.18 -0.29
C THR A 50 -19.31 -8.52 0.23
N ALA A 51 -18.20 -8.57 -0.53
CA ALA A 51 -16.96 -7.85 -0.17
C ALA A 51 -17.18 -6.34 0.01
N GLY A 52 -18.22 -5.77 -0.62
CA GLY A 52 -18.55 -4.35 -0.57
C GLY A 52 -18.70 -3.79 0.85
N GLY A 53 -19.20 -4.60 1.79
CA GLY A 53 -19.34 -4.17 3.19
C GLY A 53 -18.00 -3.86 3.87
N LEU A 54 -16.98 -4.71 3.68
CA LEU A 54 -15.64 -4.42 4.22
C LEU A 54 -14.92 -3.32 3.42
N VAL A 55 -15.13 -3.25 2.09
CA VAL A 55 -14.60 -2.14 1.27
C VAL A 55 -15.10 -0.79 1.80
N GLN A 56 -16.40 -0.68 2.12
CA GLN A 56 -17.00 0.53 2.70
C GLN A 56 -16.43 0.85 4.10
N GLN A 57 -16.21 -0.17 4.94
CA GLN A 57 -15.57 0.00 6.24
C GLN A 57 -14.15 0.58 6.11
N VAL A 58 -13.37 0.13 5.12
CA VAL A 58 -12.03 0.67 4.83
C VAL A 58 -12.12 2.11 4.35
N GLN A 59 -12.99 2.42 3.39
CA GLN A 59 -13.17 3.81 2.90
C GLN A 59 -13.57 4.78 4.03
N SER A 60 -14.42 4.32 4.95
CA SER A 60 -14.86 5.11 6.10
C SER A 60 -13.73 5.34 7.10
N ALA A 61 -12.84 4.35 7.28
CA ALA A 61 -11.70 4.46 8.18
C ALA A 61 -10.54 5.28 7.60
N PHE A 62 -10.43 5.37 6.28
CA PHE A 62 -9.36 6.05 5.57
C PHE A 62 -9.93 7.02 4.52
N PRO A 63 -10.25 8.27 4.89
CA PRO A 63 -10.73 9.27 3.94
C PRO A 63 -9.75 9.46 2.78
N GLY A 64 -10.28 9.54 1.56
CA GLY A 64 -9.48 9.65 0.33
C GLY A 64 -9.10 8.31 -0.31
N THR A 65 -9.46 7.17 0.31
CA THR A 65 -9.34 5.86 -0.33
C THR A 65 -10.22 5.75 -1.57
N GLN A 66 -9.61 5.38 -2.70
CA GLN A 66 -10.34 4.97 -3.91
C GLN A 66 -10.49 3.46 -3.96
N THR A 67 -11.46 2.99 -4.73
CA THR A 67 -11.82 1.57 -4.79
C THR A 67 -12.18 1.14 -6.19
N GLN A 68 -11.91 -0.12 -6.54
CA GLN A 68 -12.34 -0.72 -7.79
C GLN A 68 -12.78 -2.17 -7.56
N ALA A 69 -13.94 -2.53 -8.10
CA ALA A 69 -14.34 -3.92 -8.18
C ALA A 69 -13.57 -4.62 -9.31
N ILE A 70 -13.10 -5.85 -9.06
CA ILE A 70 -12.53 -6.68 -10.12
C ILE A 70 -13.67 -7.11 -11.06
N ASP A 71 -13.59 -6.66 -12.32
CA ASP A 71 -14.52 -7.09 -13.36
C ASP A 71 -14.03 -8.42 -13.95
N TYR A 72 -14.75 -9.48 -13.65
CA TYR A 72 -14.50 -10.84 -14.10
C TYR A 72 -15.83 -11.61 -14.09
N PRO A 73 -15.93 -12.82 -14.67
CA PRO A 73 -17.22 -13.51 -14.82
C PRO A 73 -17.96 -13.76 -13.49
N ALA A 74 -17.25 -14.08 -12.41
CA ALA A 74 -17.82 -14.53 -11.13
C ALA A 74 -18.93 -15.57 -11.33
N CYS A 75 -18.63 -16.64 -12.04
CA CYS A 75 -19.61 -17.62 -12.51
C CYS A 75 -19.17 -19.05 -12.21
N GLY A 76 -20.14 -19.95 -12.16
CA GLY A 76 -19.96 -21.39 -11.96
C GLY A 76 -20.78 -22.21 -12.95
N GLY A 77 -20.98 -21.70 -14.17
CA GLY A 77 -21.78 -22.32 -15.23
C GLY A 77 -23.23 -21.83 -15.32
N GLN A 78 -23.68 -20.96 -14.42
CA GLN A 78 -25.05 -20.44 -14.43
C GLN A 78 -25.26 -19.45 -15.59
N ALA A 79 -26.42 -19.54 -16.24
CA ALA A 79 -26.78 -18.63 -17.34
C ALA A 79 -26.85 -17.16 -16.90
N SER A 80 -27.21 -16.87 -15.65
CA SER A 80 -27.32 -15.52 -15.09
C SER A 80 -26.01 -14.74 -15.07
N CYS A 81 -24.87 -15.43 -15.09
CA CYS A 81 -23.53 -14.84 -15.13
C CYS A 81 -22.77 -15.15 -16.44
N GLY A 82 -23.50 -15.56 -17.48
CA GLY A 82 -22.94 -15.82 -18.82
C GLY A 82 -22.45 -17.24 -19.07
N GLY A 83 -22.72 -18.19 -18.16
CA GLY A 83 -22.46 -19.62 -18.38
C GLY A 83 -20.99 -20.04 -18.30
N VAL A 84 -20.09 -19.15 -17.88
CA VAL A 84 -18.66 -19.47 -17.72
C VAL A 84 -18.50 -20.47 -16.58
N GLN A 85 -17.84 -21.60 -16.87
CA GLN A 85 -17.56 -22.65 -15.88
C GLN A 85 -16.69 -22.13 -14.74
N TYR A 86 -16.82 -22.73 -13.56
CA TYR A 86 -16.20 -22.22 -12.32
C TYR A 86 -14.69 -21.99 -12.45
N ASP A 87 -13.95 -23.01 -12.90
CA ASP A 87 -12.49 -22.92 -13.03
C ASP A 87 -12.06 -21.89 -14.07
N ALA A 88 -12.79 -21.81 -15.19
CA ALA A 88 -12.55 -20.78 -16.20
C ALA A 88 -12.83 -19.37 -15.67
N SER A 89 -13.88 -19.20 -14.87
CA SER A 89 -14.19 -17.94 -14.18
C SER A 89 -13.08 -17.56 -13.22
N ALA A 90 -12.60 -18.50 -12.41
CA ALA A 90 -11.51 -18.28 -11.47
C ALA A 90 -10.20 -17.92 -12.19
N GLN A 91 -9.84 -18.62 -13.27
CA GLN A 91 -8.65 -18.30 -14.07
C GLN A 91 -8.73 -16.88 -14.68
N GLN A 92 -9.86 -16.54 -15.30
CA GLN A 92 -10.07 -15.19 -15.86
C GLN A 92 -10.05 -14.12 -14.76
N GLY A 93 -10.61 -14.41 -13.58
CA GLY A 93 -10.56 -13.53 -12.42
C GLY A 93 -9.15 -13.31 -11.91
N THR A 94 -8.33 -14.35 -11.81
CA THR A 94 -6.91 -14.23 -11.44
C THR A 94 -6.17 -13.30 -12.40
N THR A 95 -6.37 -13.48 -13.72
CA THR A 95 -5.79 -12.59 -14.74
C THR A 95 -6.29 -11.16 -14.59
N ALA A 96 -7.58 -10.95 -14.30
CA ALA A 96 -8.16 -9.64 -14.08
C ALA A 96 -7.58 -8.93 -12.84
N VAL A 97 -7.37 -9.66 -11.73
CA VAL A 97 -6.67 -9.12 -10.54
C VAL A 97 -5.26 -8.66 -10.89
N ILE A 98 -4.49 -9.51 -11.56
CA ILE A 98 -3.10 -9.21 -11.93
C ILE A 98 -3.04 -7.97 -12.83
N SER A 99 -3.90 -7.91 -13.85
CA SER A 99 -3.99 -6.76 -14.76
C SER A 99 -4.35 -5.48 -14.02
N ALA A 100 -5.40 -5.50 -13.19
CA ALA A 100 -5.86 -4.32 -12.47
C ALA A 100 -4.79 -3.76 -11.51
N VAL A 101 -4.10 -4.64 -10.79
CA VAL A 101 -3.06 -4.28 -9.82
C VAL A 101 -1.82 -3.72 -10.53
N ASN A 102 -1.35 -4.38 -11.60
CA ASN A 102 -0.24 -3.88 -12.40
C ASN A 102 -0.55 -2.51 -13.01
N SER A 103 -1.75 -2.35 -13.61
CA SER A 103 -2.17 -1.07 -14.19
C SER A 103 -2.33 0.04 -13.16
N LEU A 104 -2.73 -0.27 -11.93
CA LEU A 104 -2.73 0.72 -10.85
C LEU A 104 -1.31 1.06 -10.42
N ASN A 105 -0.46 0.07 -10.15
CA ASN A 105 0.90 0.31 -9.67
C ASN A 105 1.75 1.07 -10.70
N GLN A 106 1.56 0.83 -12.00
CA GLN A 106 2.23 1.60 -13.05
C GLN A 106 1.84 3.08 -13.04
N ARG A 107 0.57 3.40 -12.77
CA ARG A 107 0.08 4.79 -12.72
C ARG A 107 0.36 5.47 -11.38
N CYS A 108 0.34 4.68 -10.31
CA CYS A 108 0.42 5.12 -8.92
C CYS A 108 1.37 4.22 -8.12
N PRO A 109 2.68 4.32 -8.35
CA PRO A 109 3.67 3.39 -7.78
C PRO A 109 3.78 3.47 -6.25
N ASN A 110 3.38 4.60 -5.65
CA ASN A 110 3.44 4.83 -4.21
C ASN A 110 2.13 4.47 -3.48
N THR A 111 1.07 4.10 -4.21
CA THR A 111 -0.21 3.74 -3.61
C THR A 111 -0.12 2.40 -2.89
N GLN A 112 -0.63 2.36 -1.65
CA GLN A 112 -0.77 1.14 -0.87
C GLN A 112 -2.05 0.42 -1.29
N ILE A 113 -1.93 -0.86 -1.65
CA ILE A 113 -3.05 -1.65 -2.15
C ILE A 113 -3.59 -2.55 -1.04
N VAL A 114 -4.91 -2.54 -0.87
CA VAL A 114 -5.65 -3.49 -0.05
C VAL A 114 -6.53 -4.35 -0.96
N MET A 115 -6.55 -5.66 -0.72
CA MET A 115 -7.40 -6.61 -1.43
C MET A 115 -8.47 -7.18 -0.51
N VAL A 116 -9.71 -7.19 -0.98
CA VAL A 116 -10.84 -7.79 -0.27
C VAL A 116 -11.58 -8.74 -1.21
N GLY A 117 -11.42 -10.04 -1.00
CA GLY A 117 -12.06 -11.07 -1.82
C GLY A 117 -13.10 -11.85 -1.02
N TYR A 118 -14.27 -12.09 -1.61
CA TYR A 118 -15.33 -12.89 -1.01
C TYR A 118 -15.61 -14.13 -1.87
N SER A 119 -15.63 -15.33 -1.26
CA SER A 119 -15.88 -16.60 -1.94
C SER A 119 -14.91 -16.83 -3.11
N GLN A 120 -15.40 -17.03 -4.35
CA GLN A 120 -14.57 -17.07 -5.56
C GLN A 120 -13.68 -15.82 -5.71
N GLY A 121 -14.13 -14.65 -5.23
CA GLY A 121 -13.32 -13.43 -5.19
C GLY A 121 -12.09 -13.53 -4.28
N GLY A 122 -12.19 -14.27 -3.17
CA GLY A 122 -11.04 -14.63 -2.34
C GLY A 122 -10.09 -15.54 -3.10
N GLN A 123 -10.64 -16.57 -3.73
CA GLN A 123 -9.87 -17.56 -4.50
C GLN A 123 -8.99 -16.93 -5.59
N ILE A 124 -9.53 -15.97 -6.35
CA ILE A 124 -8.79 -15.32 -7.44
C ILE A 124 -7.69 -14.39 -6.94
N MET A 125 -7.88 -13.78 -5.76
CA MET A 125 -6.86 -12.95 -5.12
C MET A 125 -5.78 -13.81 -4.46
N ASP A 126 -6.15 -14.94 -3.83
CA ASP A 126 -5.20 -15.95 -3.36
C ASP A 126 -4.31 -16.44 -4.52
N ASN A 127 -4.90 -16.85 -5.65
CA ASN A 127 -4.14 -17.22 -6.85
C ASN A 127 -3.16 -16.13 -7.31
N ALA A 128 -3.64 -14.88 -7.38
CA ALA A 128 -2.84 -13.76 -7.87
C ALA A 128 -1.66 -13.41 -6.95
N LEU A 129 -1.72 -13.75 -5.65
CA LEU A 129 -0.70 -13.45 -4.66
C LEU A 129 0.22 -14.65 -4.35
N CYS A 130 -0.38 -15.83 -4.17
CA CYS A 130 0.27 -17.04 -3.66
C CYS A 130 0.59 -18.08 -4.76
N GLY A 131 0.16 -17.84 -6.00
CA GLY A 131 0.43 -18.71 -7.13
C GLY A 131 -0.33 -20.04 -7.09
N GLY A 132 0.27 -21.11 -7.63
CA GLY A 132 -0.37 -22.44 -7.70
C GLY A 132 -1.47 -22.61 -8.76
N SER A 133 -1.79 -21.56 -9.51
CA SER A 133 -2.61 -21.61 -10.72
C SER A 133 -2.30 -20.42 -11.63
N GLY A 134 -1.84 -20.67 -12.86
CA GLY A 134 -1.55 -19.62 -13.84
C GLY A 134 -0.40 -18.67 -13.44
N THR A 135 -0.50 -17.41 -13.88
CA THR A 135 0.45 -16.33 -13.57
C THR A 135 0.17 -15.75 -12.18
N THR A 136 1.18 -15.16 -11.54
CA THR A 136 1.10 -14.53 -10.21
C THR A 136 1.70 -13.12 -10.27
N LEU A 137 1.27 -12.22 -9.39
CA LEU A 137 1.87 -10.90 -9.22
C LEU A 137 3.33 -11.02 -8.77
N THR A 138 4.18 -10.12 -9.27
CA THR A 138 5.60 -10.03 -8.90
C THR A 138 6.05 -8.58 -8.81
N GLY A 139 7.29 -8.35 -8.37
CA GLY A 139 7.93 -7.04 -8.40
C GLY A 139 7.21 -5.97 -7.57
N THR A 140 7.21 -4.72 -8.08
CA THR A 140 6.67 -3.55 -7.38
C THR A 140 5.16 -3.64 -7.16
N ALA A 141 4.43 -4.24 -8.10
CA ALA A 141 2.99 -4.39 -8.00
C ALA A 141 2.60 -5.34 -6.86
N LEU A 142 3.30 -6.47 -6.71
CA LEU A 142 3.14 -7.36 -5.57
C LEU A 142 3.51 -6.65 -4.26
N ALA A 143 4.64 -5.94 -4.24
CA ALA A 143 5.13 -5.22 -3.07
C ALA A 143 4.19 -4.07 -2.64
N ALA A 144 3.38 -3.54 -3.55
CA ALA A 144 2.39 -2.50 -3.25
C ALA A 144 1.19 -3.06 -2.47
N VAL A 145 0.91 -4.37 -2.52
CA VAL A 145 -0.18 -5.00 -1.77
C VAL A 145 0.23 -5.15 -0.30
N LYS A 146 -0.41 -4.36 0.57
CA LYS A 146 -0.09 -4.30 2.01
C LYS A 146 -1.00 -5.15 2.87
N ALA A 147 -2.22 -5.41 2.42
CA ALA A 147 -3.14 -6.31 3.12
C ALA A 147 -4.05 -7.03 2.13
N ALA A 148 -4.27 -8.32 2.37
CA ALA A 148 -5.20 -9.14 1.63
C ALA A 148 -6.16 -9.84 2.60
N ILE A 149 -7.45 -9.63 2.41
CA ILE A 149 -8.51 -10.24 3.19
C ILE A 149 -9.31 -11.17 2.29
N PHE A 150 -9.36 -12.44 2.65
CA PHE A 150 -10.19 -13.44 1.97
C PHE A 150 -11.28 -13.90 2.93
N MET A 151 -12.53 -13.94 2.47
CA MET A 151 -13.67 -14.36 3.28
C MET A 151 -14.40 -15.48 2.57
N GLY A 152 -14.44 -16.66 3.18
CA GLY A 152 -15.05 -17.83 2.56
C GLY A 152 -14.25 -18.37 1.37
N ASP A 153 -12.92 -18.26 1.38
CA ASP A 153 -12.08 -18.69 0.26
C ASP A 153 -12.11 -20.23 0.05
N PRO A 154 -12.57 -20.74 -1.11
CA PRO A 154 -12.51 -22.17 -1.44
C PRO A 154 -11.10 -22.78 -1.41
N HIS A 155 -10.04 -21.96 -1.54
CA HIS A 155 -8.65 -22.42 -1.35
C HIS A 155 -8.27 -22.68 0.11
N ASN A 156 -9.13 -22.32 1.08
CA ASN A 156 -8.83 -22.56 2.48
C ASN A 156 -8.45 -24.02 2.73
N GLN A 157 -7.35 -24.20 3.45
CA GLN A 157 -6.85 -25.48 3.92
C GLN A 157 -6.35 -25.28 5.35
N ASN A 158 -6.81 -26.12 6.28
CA ASN A 158 -6.38 -26.04 7.67
C ASN A 158 -4.85 -26.12 7.79
N GLY A 159 -4.28 -25.28 8.65
CA GLY A 159 -2.84 -25.20 8.89
C GLY A 159 -2.11 -24.09 8.14
N LEU A 160 -2.77 -23.37 7.21
CA LEU A 160 -2.18 -22.17 6.62
C LEU A 160 -2.00 -21.08 7.69
N PRO A 161 -0.85 -20.39 7.73
CA PRO A 161 -0.50 -19.50 8.85
C PRO A 161 -1.33 -18.21 8.90
N TYR A 162 -2.08 -17.91 7.83
CA TYR A 162 -2.94 -16.75 7.70
C TYR A 162 -4.43 -17.07 7.90
N ASN A 163 -4.77 -18.31 8.27
CA ASN A 163 -6.17 -18.68 8.52
C ASN A 163 -6.68 -18.09 9.83
N VAL A 164 -7.92 -17.63 9.78
CA VAL A 164 -8.69 -17.16 10.94
C VAL A 164 -10.07 -17.81 10.90
N GLY A 165 -10.53 -18.28 12.05
CA GLY A 165 -11.85 -18.90 12.20
C GLY A 165 -11.78 -20.34 12.67
N THR A 166 -12.93 -21.00 12.60
CA THR A 166 -13.15 -22.30 13.24
C THR A 166 -12.94 -23.50 12.31
N CYS A 167 -12.77 -23.30 11.00
CA CYS A 167 -12.57 -24.41 10.07
C CYS A 167 -11.28 -25.19 10.41
N LYS A 168 -11.41 -26.53 10.50
CA LYS A 168 -10.29 -27.47 10.67
C LYS A 168 -10.15 -28.47 9.51
N ALA A 169 -10.86 -28.21 8.42
CA ALA A 169 -10.81 -28.99 7.18
C ALA A 169 -10.27 -28.12 6.02
N GLY A 170 -10.76 -28.33 4.79
CA GLY A 170 -10.48 -27.49 3.64
C GLY A 170 -11.72 -27.30 2.78
N GLY A 171 -11.67 -26.33 1.87
CA GLY A 171 -12.73 -26.06 0.91
C GLY A 171 -12.76 -27.05 -0.25
N PHE A 172 -13.75 -26.91 -1.14
CA PHE A 172 -13.87 -27.81 -2.29
C PHE A 172 -12.71 -27.68 -3.30
N ALA A 173 -12.00 -26.55 -3.27
CA ALA A 173 -10.82 -26.28 -4.07
C ALA A 173 -9.60 -26.05 -3.18
N ALA A 174 -9.52 -26.70 -2.02
CA ALA A 174 -8.48 -26.44 -1.02
C ALA A 174 -7.06 -26.47 -1.60
N ARG A 175 -6.19 -25.60 -1.08
CA ARG A 175 -4.74 -25.72 -1.32
C ARG A 175 -4.24 -27.09 -0.86
N PRO A 176 -3.19 -27.64 -1.51
CA PRO A 176 -2.55 -28.86 -1.03
C PRO A 176 -2.08 -28.75 0.42
N THR A 177 -2.09 -29.87 1.15
CA THR A 177 -1.50 -29.90 2.50
C THR A 177 -0.02 -29.52 2.43
N GLY A 178 0.42 -28.60 3.30
CA GLY A 178 1.78 -28.09 3.28
C GLY A 178 2.05 -26.99 2.24
N PHE A 179 1.02 -26.50 1.54
CA PHE A 179 1.14 -25.36 0.63
C PHE A 179 1.79 -24.16 1.33
N GLN A 180 2.73 -23.55 0.62
CA GLN A 180 3.40 -22.32 1.04
C GLN A 180 3.02 -21.22 0.06
N CYS A 181 2.37 -20.17 0.55
CA CYS A 181 2.11 -18.99 -0.26
C CYS A 181 3.45 -18.35 -0.64
N ALA A 182 3.72 -18.31 -1.94
CA ALA A 182 4.87 -17.63 -2.52
C ALA A 182 4.47 -17.06 -3.89
N PRO A 183 4.98 -15.88 -4.29
CA PRO A 183 6.02 -15.08 -3.62
C PRO A 183 5.51 -14.13 -2.51
N TYR A 184 4.21 -14.08 -2.23
CA TYR A 184 3.65 -13.10 -1.29
C TYR A 184 3.92 -13.41 0.19
N ASP A 185 4.02 -12.38 1.03
CA ASP A 185 4.22 -12.52 2.47
C ASP A 185 2.91 -12.89 3.18
N THR A 186 2.86 -14.10 3.73
CA THR A 186 1.72 -14.60 4.51
C THR A 186 1.32 -13.71 5.68
N LYS A 187 2.22 -12.88 6.23
CA LYS A 187 1.91 -11.93 7.31
C LYS A 187 1.01 -10.77 6.87
N LEU A 188 0.79 -10.61 5.57
CA LEU A 188 -0.08 -9.59 4.97
C LEU A 188 -1.45 -10.17 4.57
N ILE A 189 -1.71 -11.46 4.86
CA ILE A 189 -2.97 -12.13 4.55
C ILE A 189 -3.75 -12.41 5.83
N GLN A 190 -5.08 -12.27 5.76
CA GLN A 190 -5.99 -12.99 6.64
C GLN A 190 -7.09 -13.66 5.81
N SER A 191 -7.21 -14.98 5.92
CA SER A 191 -8.26 -15.77 5.27
C SER A 191 -9.23 -16.31 6.31
N TYR A 192 -10.49 -15.88 6.22
CA TYR A 192 -11.54 -16.16 7.18
C TYR A 192 -12.41 -17.33 6.71
N CYS A 193 -12.48 -18.40 7.50
CA CYS A 193 -13.31 -19.56 7.21
C CYS A 193 -13.77 -20.27 8.49
N ASP A 194 -15.06 -20.62 8.56
CA ASP A 194 -15.65 -21.31 9.70
C ASP A 194 -16.08 -22.75 9.37
N ALA A 195 -16.15 -23.58 10.41
CA ALA A 195 -16.38 -25.02 10.26
C ALA A 195 -17.72 -25.37 9.59
N ALA A 196 -18.74 -24.53 9.77
CA ALA A 196 -20.06 -24.76 9.20
C ALA A 196 -20.18 -24.37 7.72
N ASP A 197 -19.18 -23.69 7.15
CA ASP A 197 -19.18 -23.27 5.75
C ASP A 197 -19.00 -24.46 4.78
N PRO A 198 -19.90 -24.66 3.80
CA PRO A 198 -19.82 -25.78 2.86
C PRO A 198 -18.85 -25.57 1.69
N PHE A 199 -18.25 -24.39 1.55
CA PHE A 199 -17.43 -24.01 0.39
C PHE A 199 -15.95 -23.84 0.74
N CYS A 200 -15.64 -23.08 1.79
CA CYS A 200 -14.27 -22.91 2.28
C CYS A 200 -13.88 -23.97 3.32
N CYS A 201 -14.88 -24.68 3.85
CA CYS A 201 -14.70 -25.82 4.72
C CYS A 201 -15.53 -26.98 4.16
N ASN A 202 -15.80 -27.99 5.00
CA ASN A 202 -16.63 -29.15 4.67
C ASN A 202 -17.93 -29.16 5.50
N GLY A 203 -18.43 -27.98 5.87
CA GLY A 203 -19.68 -27.83 6.60
C GLY A 203 -20.92 -27.99 5.71
N ASN A 204 -22.05 -27.54 6.21
CA ASN A 204 -23.35 -27.70 5.54
C ASN A 204 -24.29 -26.49 5.68
N ASP A 205 -23.80 -25.37 6.20
CA ASP A 205 -24.58 -24.15 6.39
C ASP A 205 -24.12 -23.03 5.46
N SER A 206 -24.85 -22.85 4.35
CA SER A 206 -24.58 -21.77 3.40
C SER A 206 -24.78 -20.38 4.00
N ASN A 207 -25.53 -20.23 5.09
CA ASN A 207 -25.68 -18.93 5.73
C ASN A 207 -24.37 -18.48 6.41
N THR A 208 -23.61 -19.41 7.02
CA THR A 208 -22.26 -19.12 7.52
C THR A 208 -21.38 -18.48 6.44
N HIS A 209 -21.44 -18.98 5.21
CA HIS A 209 -20.67 -18.44 4.08
C HIS A 209 -20.97 -16.98 3.76
N ASN A 210 -22.18 -16.48 4.05
CA ASN A 210 -22.61 -15.13 3.68
C ASN A 210 -22.44 -14.09 4.81
N GLN A 211 -21.93 -14.50 5.98
CA GLN A 211 -21.90 -13.66 7.19
C GLN A 211 -20.50 -13.18 7.59
N TYR A 212 -19.45 -13.46 6.83
CA TYR A 212 -18.08 -13.16 7.25
C TYR A 212 -17.79 -11.67 7.41
N VAL A 213 -18.39 -10.79 6.59
CA VAL A 213 -18.24 -9.34 6.80
C VAL A 213 -18.85 -8.91 8.13
N THR A 214 -20.04 -9.42 8.47
CA THR A 214 -20.70 -9.13 9.74
C THR A 214 -19.91 -9.68 10.92
N LYS A 215 -19.41 -10.91 10.81
CA LYS A 215 -18.72 -11.62 11.90
C LYS A 215 -17.29 -11.12 12.11
N TYR A 216 -16.54 -10.91 11.03
CA TYR A 216 -15.10 -10.64 11.07
C TYR A 216 -14.70 -9.28 10.49
N GLY A 217 -15.62 -8.47 9.94
CA GLY A 217 -15.29 -7.18 9.32
C GLY A 217 -14.48 -6.25 10.23
N SER A 218 -14.86 -6.17 11.51
CA SER A 218 -14.11 -5.37 12.51
C SER A 218 -12.69 -5.89 12.76
N GLN A 219 -12.51 -7.21 12.76
CA GLN A 219 -11.19 -7.84 12.91
C GLN A 219 -10.34 -7.62 11.66
N ALA A 220 -10.93 -7.80 10.47
CA ALA A 220 -10.27 -7.57 9.19
C ALA A 220 -9.87 -6.10 9.02
N LEU A 221 -10.73 -5.15 9.41
CA LEU A 221 -10.41 -3.73 9.39
C LEU A 221 -9.27 -3.40 10.36
N THR A 222 -9.24 -3.99 11.55
CA THR A 222 -8.13 -3.84 12.50
C THR A 222 -6.82 -4.35 11.90
N PHE A 223 -6.84 -5.49 11.23
CA PHE A 223 -5.67 -6.01 10.53
C PHE A 223 -5.22 -5.06 9.42
N ILE A 224 -6.12 -4.60 8.55
CA ILE A 224 -5.80 -3.62 7.50
C ILE A 224 -5.15 -2.37 8.10
N LYS A 225 -5.72 -1.83 9.18
CA LYS A 225 -5.15 -0.67 9.90
C LYS A 225 -3.72 -0.89 10.39
N SER A 226 -3.36 -2.12 10.74
CA SER A 226 -2.00 -2.45 11.16
C SER A 226 -0.98 -2.54 10.00
N LYS A 227 -1.46 -2.59 8.75
CA LYS A 227 -0.62 -2.80 7.56
C LYS A 227 -0.48 -1.58 6.66
N VAL A 228 -1.45 -0.67 6.67
CA VAL A 228 -1.44 0.54 5.84
C VAL A 228 -1.27 1.79 6.68
N SER A 229 -0.50 2.75 6.15
CA SER A 229 -0.31 4.06 6.79
C SER A 229 -1.28 5.08 6.20
N ALA A 230 -1.98 5.86 7.05
CA ALA A 230 -2.95 6.87 6.61
C ALA A 230 -2.30 8.14 6.02
N SER A 231 -1.04 8.44 6.37
CA SER A 231 -0.28 9.54 5.80
C SER A 231 0.34 9.15 4.46
N GLY A 232 -0.05 9.84 3.39
CA GLY A 232 0.48 9.65 2.04
C GLY A 232 2.00 9.59 2.02
N GLY A 233 2.54 8.55 1.38
CA GLY A 233 3.95 8.44 1.06
C GLY A 233 4.37 9.55 0.10
N GLY A 234 4.76 10.70 0.66
CA GLY A 234 5.88 11.45 0.08
C GLY A 234 7.09 10.52 0.05
N ALA A 235 7.87 10.61 -1.03
CA ALA A 235 9.06 9.83 -1.31
C ALA A 235 9.74 9.29 -0.05
N ALA A 236 10.02 7.98 -0.04
CA ALA A 236 10.83 7.36 0.99
C ALA A 236 12.14 8.14 1.16
N ALA A 237 12.19 9.01 2.18
CA ALA A 237 13.45 9.41 2.78
C ALA A 237 14.05 8.12 3.34
N GLY A 238 15.22 7.75 2.83
CA GLY A 238 15.91 6.50 3.11
C GLY A 238 15.80 6.09 4.57
N GLY A 239 15.38 4.85 4.80
CA GLY A 239 15.41 4.26 6.13
C GLY A 239 16.82 4.34 6.68
N ASN A 240 16.96 4.96 7.84
CA ASN A 240 18.22 4.99 8.57
C ASN A 240 18.57 3.55 8.99
N GLN A 241 19.57 2.94 8.34
CA GLN A 241 20.26 1.79 8.93
C GLN A 241 21.18 2.30 10.05
N ALA A 242 21.03 1.73 11.25
CA ALA A 242 21.99 1.93 12.31
C ALA A 242 23.32 1.27 11.89
N GLY A 243 24.39 2.07 11.80
CA GLY A 243 25.75 1.54 11.80
C GLY A 243 26.05 0.85 13.13
N ALA A 244 26.96 -0.13 13.09
CA ALA A 244 27.28 -1.00 14.22
C ALA A 244 27.49 -0.20 15.53
N GLY A 245 26.61 -0.45 16.52
CA GLY A 245 26.79 0.03 17.90
C GLY A 245 25.67 0.88 18.53
N GLY A 246 24.53 1.11 17.89
CA GLY A 246 23.45 1.95 18.47
C GLY A 246 22.06 1.31 18.45
N ALA A 247 21.39 1.27 19.60
CA ALA A 247 19.99 0.85 19.74
C ALA A 247 19.01 1.94 19.27
N ALA A 248 17.89 1.54 18.67
CA ALA A 248 16.79 2.42 18.27
C ALA A 248 15.53 2.09 19.07
N ALA A 249 15.18 2.94 20.04
CA ALA A 249 13.81 3.25 20.49
C ALA A 249 13.86 4.32 21.60
N GLY A 250 13.11 5.42 21.44
CA GLY A 250 12.81 6.39 22.50
C GLY A 250 13.93 7.35 22.90
N GLY A 251 13.91 8.56 22.33
CA GLY A 251 14.61 9.74 22.90
C GLY A 251 16.14 9.81 22.69
N ASN A 252 16.55 10.64 21.71
CA ASN A 252 17.87 11.31 21.57
C ASN A 252 19.01 10.39 21.02
N GLN A 253 20.05 10.79 20.27
CA GLN A 253 20.54 12.05 19.69
C GLN A 253 21.67 11.76 18.66
N ALA A 254 21.86 12.58 17.62
CA ALA A 254 22.96 12.44 16.65
C ALA A 254 24.24 13.19 17.07
N GLY A 255 25.40 12.53 16.96
CA GLY A 255 26.75 13.12 17.10
C GLY A 255 27.27 13.77 15.80
N ALA A 256 28.45 14.38 15.88
CA ALA A 256 29.07 15.10 14.76
C ALA A 256 29.26 14.21 13.52
N GLY A 257 28.79 14.67 12.35
CA GLY A 257 28.94 13.99 11.06
C GLY A 257 27.67 13.41 10.43
N ASN A 258 26.49 13.57 11.06
CA ASN A 258 25.23 13.06 10.49
C ASN A 258 24.61 14.05 9.48
N THR A 259 24.28 13.55 8.29
CA THR A 259 23.55 14.25 7.24
C THR A 259 22.06 13.90 7.33
N PHE A 260 21.19 14.90 7.45
CA PHE A 260 19.74 14.71 7.37
C PHE A 260 19.26 14.94 5.93
N GLY A 261 18.20 14.22 5.53
CA GLY A 261 17.60 14.35 4.20
C GLY A 261 17.33 15.81 3.82
N GLY A 262 17.66 16.19 2.58
CA GLY A 262 17.56 17.56 2.06
C GLY A 262 18.88 18.35 2.01
N GLY A 263 20.03 17.75 2.36
CA GLY A 263 21.34 18.40 2.20
C GLY A 263 21.75 19.32 3.36
N ASN A 264 21.12 19.19 4.53
CA ASN A 264 21.44 20.00 5.71
C ASN A 264 22.61 19.39 6.51
N GLN A 265 23.63 20.19 6.79
CA GLN A 265 24.73 19.83 7.70
C GLN A 265 24.43 20.30 9.13
N ALA A 266 24.59 19.42 10.10
CA ALA A 266 24.49 19.77 11.52
C ALA A 266 25.86 20.24 12.06
N GLY A 267 25.90 21.44 12.65
CA GLY A 267 27.04 21.91 13.46
C GLY A 267 27.13 21.18 14.81
N ALA A 268 28.22 21.41 15.55
CA ALA A 268 28.44 20.78 16.85
C ALA A 268 27.45 21.29 17.92
N GLY A 269 26.74 20.37 18.59
CA GLY A 269 25.96 20.64 19.81
C GLY A 269 24.43 20.58 19.68
N ASN A 270 23.85 19.42 19.31
CA ASN A 270 22.40 19.21 19.45
C ASN A 270 22.07 18.54 20.81
N THR A 271 20.82 18.61 21.28
CA THR A 271 20.11 17.56 22.07
C THR A 271 18.59 17.58 21.85
N PHE A 272 18.02 16.39 21.69
CA PHE A 272 16.59 16.13 21.49
C PHE A 272 15.90 15.90 22.84
N GLY A 273 14.56 16.03 22.90
CA GLY A 273 13.84 15.82 24.17
C GLY A 273 13.79 17.04 25.10
N GLY A 274 13.84 18.26 24.55
CA GLY A 274 13.21 19.42 25.19
C GLY A 274 14.06 20.60 25.65
N ASN A 275 15.29 20.86 25.17
CA ASN A 275 16.02 22.14 25.40
C ASN A 275 16.91 22.58 24.18
N GLN A 276 16.92 23.88 23.79
CA GLN A 276 17.62 24.48 22.60
C GLN A 276 19.10 24.86 22.83
N GLN A 277 20.06 24.48 21.96
CA GLN A 277 20.59 25.05 20.69
C GLN A 277 21.64 26.17 20.81
N GLY A 278 22.87 25.88 20.33
CA GLY A 278 23.98 26.82 20.16
C GLY A 278 24.16 27.30 18.72
N ALA A 279 24.99 28.33 18.53
CA ALA A 279 25.16 29.07 17.29
C ALA A 279 25.63 28.21 16.09
N GLY A 280 25.09 28.51 14.89
CA GLY A 280 25.59 27.97 13.62
C GLY A 280 24.63 27.09 12.80
N ASN A 281 23.36 26.96 13.18
CA ASN A 281 22.39 26.19 12.40
C ASN A 281 21.68 27.05 11.35
N THR A 282 21.65 26.59 10.10
CA THR A 282 20.95 27.23 8.98
C THR A 282 19.67 26.46 8.67
N PHE A 283 18.51 27.12 8.77
CA PHE A 283 17.22 26.60 8.31
C PHE A 283 16.71 27.47 7.17
N GLY A 284 16.46 26.90 6.01
CA GLY A 284 15.87 27.62 4.87
C GLY A 284 16.67 28.84 4.38
N GLY A 285 17.98 28.89 4.64
CA GLY A 285 18.86 29.96 4.15
C GLY A 285 19.07 31.18 5.06
N ASN A 286 18.52 31.22 6.28
CA ASN A 286 18.77 32.32 7.24
C ASN A 286 19.62 31.88 8.44
N GLN A 287 20.59 32.73 8.83
CA GLN A 287 21.39 32.57 10.05
C GLN A 287 20.68 33.23 11.24
N GLN A 288 20.49 32.51 12.35
CA GLN A 288 19.93 33.09 13.58
C GLN A 288 21.02 33.70 14.48
N GLY A 289 20.80 34.95 14.91
CA GLY A 289 21.64 35.68 15.87
C GLY A 289 21.39 35.27 17.32
N ALA A 290 22.38 35.52 18.18
CA ALA A 290 22.45 34.99 19.55
C ALA A 290 21.37 35.54 20.51
N GLY A 291 20.73 34.61 21.25
CA GLY A 291 19.94 34.90 22.44
C GLY A 291 18.59 34.19 22.52
N ASN A 292 18.56 32.87 22.78
CA ASN A 292 17.32 32.13 23.10
C ASN A 292 17.36 31.53 24.52
N THR A 293 16.22 31.50 25.20
CA THR A 293 16.02 30.92 26.56
C THR A 293 15.03 29.77 26.50
N PHE A 294 15.24 28.73 27.34
CA PHE A 294 14.37 27.56 27.48
C PHE A 294 13.90 27.40 28.93
N GLY A 295 12.62 27.05 29.13
CA GLY A 295 12.09 26.65 30.45
C GLY A 295 11.37 27.72 31.29
N GLY A 296 10.94 28.84 30.72
CA GLY A 296 9.92 29.70 31.36
C GLY A 296 10.39 30.89 32.20
N ASN A 297 11.59 31.46 32.00
CA ASN A 297 11.95 32.79 32.53
C ASN A 297 12.28 33.79 31.39
N PRO A 298 11.90 35.09 31.51
CA PRO A 298 11.82 35.99 30.35
C PRO A 298 13.07 36.81 30.09
N PHE A 299 13.18 37.29 28.84
CA PHE A 299 14.13 38.32 28.41
C PHE A 299 13.85 39.65 29.11
N GLY A 300 14.88 40.23 29.72
CA GLY A 300 14.87 41.60 30.22
C GLY A 300 16.12 42.34 29.75
N GLY A 301 15.92 43.45 29.04
CA GLY A 301 16.95 44.47 28.84
C GLY A 301 17.10 45.00 27.42
N ASN A 302 16.19 45.92 27.03
CA ASN A 302 16.34 46.92 25.97
C ASN A 302 16.73 46.45 24.55
N LYS A 303 15.81 46.64 23.59
CA LYS A 303 15.96 47.64 22.51
C LYS A 303 14.69 47.79 21.67
N GLN A 304 14.51 49.00 21.20
CA GLN A 304 13.29 49.61 20.64
C GLN A 304 12.87 49.03 19.28
N PHE A 305 11.56 48.94 19.07
CA PHE A 305 10.95 48.84 17.74
C PHE A 305 10.65 50.25 17.22
N GLY A 306 11.33 50.69 16.16
CA GLY A 306 10.77 51.59 15.15
C GLY A 306 10.61 50.75 13.87
N GLY A 307 9.55 50.84 13.07
CA GLY A 307 8.69 51.96 12.77
C GLY A 307 8.78 52.20 11.26
N PHE A 308 7.80 51.65 10.53
CA PHE A 308 7.61 51.59 9.06
C PHE A 308 8.44 50.56 8.28
#